data_AF-A0A8S4S1P2-F1
#
_entry.id   AF-A0A8S4S1P2-F1
#
_cell.length_a   1.000
_cell.length_b   1.000
_cell.length_c   1.000
_cell.angle_alpha   90.00
_cell.angle_beta   90.00
_cell.angle_gamma   90.00
#
_symmetry.space_group_name_H-M   'P 1'
#
loop_
_entity.id
_entity.type
_entity.pdbx_description
1 polymer ?
#
loop_
_entity_poly.entity_id
_entity_poly.type
_entity_poly.pdbx_seq_one_letter_code
_entity_poly.pdbx_strand_id
1 'polypeptide(L)'
;MRVKSLADFLIKTVLSCLENLNCVIQIHLFYYNRMGNTSKKLAAKCTLLTKEEPKYVAATFRAASKNSERIREEDLIVSGKVDPVSLEKFWGPQIDPRLAQYLTNFLFGSGPQKSSSVDFNRFAELYVYNVRGTVEERMIVIYNCLGMDYNEDVELPYQLLKEYCESIVSTYIKMVKSSSSKRVRSWQDKGFRANASNVQALGEAVAASVGGDLDSPQHHCTAAQLSKWLQTNILLKQLAELVYVNLYGINKKAGDESPTPLPPAAPSLLPASDGLEAMPDYPAFIDLSHIVWINSHLPQKYQHKWRFLFSTNIHGESFSTMTGRILDQGPSVVILEDSSGYIFGGFATAAWAFGPNFTGTDEAFLFTCAPKMRMYPATNYNDHYQYLNHHTKTLPNGMLMGGQFQFGGIWVNAEPFGEGSSAESCSTFRGYRRLSKEPSFRIRSLEVWGVGDKPTLDKDEDERDMSILDTNPEAKAILDMAGRTRHSEGLREDPPL
;
A
#
# COMPACT_ATOMS: atom_id res chain seq x y z
N MET A 1 -44.63 -49.77 -31.20
CA MET A 1 -44.93 -48.63 -32.12
C MET A 1 -45.35 -47.32 -31.42
N ARG A 2 -45.22 -47.18 -30.07
CA ARG A 2 -45.65 -45.97 -29.34
C ARG A 2 -44.52 -45.10 -28.74
N VAL A 3 -43.26 -45.51 -28.85
CA VAL A 3 -42.12 -44.75 -28.29
C VAL A 3 -41.56 -43.71 -29.28
N LYS A 4 -41.61 -43.98 -30.60
CA LYS A 4 -41.15 -43.03 -31.62
C LYS A 4 -41.99 -41.75 -31.69
N SER A 5 -43.32 -41.83 -31.51
CA SER A 5 -44.18 -40.65 -31.64
C SER A 5 -44.07 -39.66 -30.47
N LEU A 6 -43.64 -40.11 -29.29
CA LEU A 6 -43.44 -39.23 -28.13
C LEU A 6 -42.11 -38.46 -28.25
N ALA A 7 -41.08 -39.13 -28.76
CA ALA A 7 -39.78 -38.52 -29.04
C ALA A 7 -39.89 -37.44 -30.13
N ASP A 8 -40.61 -37.73 -31.22
CA ASP A 8 -40.81 -36.76 -32.30
C ASP A 8 -41.63 -35.52 -31.86
N PHE A 9 -42.59 -35.70 -30.94
CA PHE A 9 -43.37 -34.60 -30.37
C PHE A 9 -42.51 -33.74 -29.42
N LEU A 10 -41.70 -34.35 -28.56
CA LEU A 10 -40.76 -33.64 -27.67
C LEU A 10 -39.70 -32.88 -28.47
N ILE A 11 -39.15 -33.46 -29.54
CA ILE A 11 -38.16 -32.81 -30.39
C ILE A 11 -38.77 -31.59 -31.10
N LYS A 12 -39.99 -31.69 -31.63
CA LYS A 12 -40.66 -30.54 -32.27
C LYS A 12 -40.98 -29.42 -31.28
N THR A 13 -41.40 -29.74 -30.07
CA THR A 13 -41.66 -28.75 -29.01
C THR A 13 -40.37 -28.07 -28.55
N VAL A 14 -39.28 -28.83 -28.39
CA VAL A 14 -37.96 -28.28 -28.02
C VAL A 14 -37.40 -27.40 -29.14
N LEU A 15 -37.53 -27.80 -30.41
CA LEU A 15 -37.09 -26.98 -31.55
C LEU A 15 -37.90 -25.68 -31.67
N SER A 16 -39.22 -25.71 -31.47
CA SER A 16 -40.07 -24.50 -31.44
C SER A 16 -39.73 -23.58 -30.26
N CYS A 17 -39.40 -24.13 -29.09
CA CYS A 17 -38.91 -23.36 -27.95
C CYS A 17 -37.51 -22.75 -28.23
N LEU A 18 -36.62 -23.48 -28.91
CA LEU A 18 -35.28 -22.99 -29.29
C LEU A 18 -35.34 -21.92 -30.39
N GLU A 19 -36.25 -22.03 -31.35
CA GLU A 19 -36.50 -20.99 -32.35
C GLU A 19 -37.08 -19.72 -31.71
N ASN A 20 -38.00 -19.86 -30.75
CA ASN A 20 -38.48 -18.73 -29.95
C ASN A 20 -37.38 -18.12 -29.07
N LEU A 21 -36.52 -18.95 -28.46
CA LEU A 21 -35.36 -18.47 -27.71
C LEU A 21 -34.36 -17.74 -28.61
N ASN A 22 -34.08 -18.26 -29.81
CA ASN A 22 -33.22 -17.61 -30.79
C ASN A 22 -33.83 -16.31 -31.32
N CYS A 23 -35.15 -16.23 -31.46
CA CYS A 23 -35.85 -15.01 -31.85
C CYS A 23 -35.82 -13.97 -30.72
N VAL A 24 -35.99 -14.39 -29.45
CA VAL A 24 -35.83 -13.52 -28.27
C VAL A 24 -34.38 -13.08 -28.09
N ILE A 25 -33.40 -13.96 -28.32
CA ILE A 25 -31.97 -13.67 -28.28
C ILE A 25 -31.58 -12.76 -29.46
N GLN A 26 -32.12 -12.96 -30.66
CA GLN A 26 -31.93 -12.05 -31.79
C GLN A 26 -32.60 -10.71 -31.55
N ILE A 27 -33.78 -10.63 -30.96
CA ILE A 27 -34.42 -9.35 -30.58
C ILE A 27 -33.62 -8.68 -29.46
N HIS A 28 -33.13 -9.42 -28.47
CA HIS A 28 -32.23 -8.90 -27.44
C HIS A 28 -30.92 -8.40 -28.03
N LEU A 29 -30.27 -9.16 -28.92
CA LEU A 29 -29.04 -8.77 -29.62
C LEU A 29 -29.30 -7.63 -30.62
N PHE A 30 -30.48 -7.54 -31.23
CA PHE A 30 -30.86 -6.47 -32.14
C PHE A 30 -31.22 -5.19 -31.38
N TYR A 31 -31.81 -5.27 -30.19
CA TYR A 31 -31.94 -4.13 -29.26
C TYR A 31 -30.57 -3.74 -28.65
N TYR A 32 -29.72 -4.70 -28.31
CA TYR A 32 -28.36 -4.49 -27.78
C TYR A 32 -27.42 -3.89 -28.84
N ASN A 33 -27.62 -4.20 -30.13
CA ASN A 33 -26.84 -3.65 -31.25
C ASN A 33 -27.47 -2.40 -31.90
N ARG A 34 -28.79 -2.19 -31.86
CA ARG A 34 -29.43 -0.93 -32.33
C ARG A 34 -29.38 0.19 -31.29
N MET A 35 -29.33 -0.11 -30.00
CA MET A 35 -28.95 0.87 -28.98
C MET A 35 -27.43 1.03 -29.00
N GLY A 36 -26.94 1.78 -29.99
CA GLY A 36 -25.53 2.17 -30.11
C GLY A 36 -25.08 2.97 -28.88
N ASN A 37 -24.71 2.24 -27.85
CA ASN A 37 -23.89 2.53 -26.69
C ASN A 37 -23.85 4.01 -26.24
N THR A 38 -24.98 4.49 -25.72
CA THR A 38 -25.19 5.85 -25.20
C THR A 38 -24.03 6.31 -24.30
N SER A 39 -23.59 5.49 -23.35
CA SER A 39 -22.48 5.80 -22.46
C SER A 39 -21.14 5.95 -23.20
N LYS A 40 -20.87 5.19 -24.27
CA LYS A 40 -19.66 5.38 -25.10
C LYS A 40 -19.73 6.70 -25.87
N LYS A 41 -20.92 7.10 -26.36
CA LYS A 41 -21.11 8.40 -27.03
C LYS A 41 -20.92 9.56 -26.07
N LEU A 42 -21.43 9.45 -24.84
CA LEU A 42 -21.23 10.45 -23.78
C LEU A 42 -19.75 10.55 -23.40
N ALA A 43 -19.06 9.41 -23.24
CA ALA A 43 -17.64 9.39 -22.95
C ALA A 43 -16.78 9.98 -24.06
N ALA A 44 -17.12 9.76 -25.33
CA ALA A 44 -16.42 10.36 -26.47
C ALA A 44 -16.55 11.89 -26.54
N LYS A 45 -17.60 12.46 -25.91
CA LYS A 45 -17.80 13.92 -25.80
C LYS A 45 -17.17 14.52 -24.55
N CYS A 46 -16.76 13.68 -23.59
CA CYS A 46 -16.18 14.13 -22.33
C CYS A 46 -14.71 14.48 -22.53
N THR A 47 -14.39 15.78 -22.52
CA THR A 47 -13.03 16.29 -22.71
C THR A 47 -12.11 16.02 -21.53
N LEU A 48 -12.68 15.65 -20.37
CA LEU A 48 -11.92 15.37 -19.16
C LEU A 48 -11.11 14.08 -19.27
N LEU A 49 -11.54 13.10 -20.07
CA LEU A 49 -10.98 11.74 -20.08
C LEU A 49 -9.82 11.57 -21.07
N THR A 50 -8.79 10.83 -20.67
CA THR A 50 -7.59 10.51 -21.49
C THR A 50 -7.72 9.15 -22.18
N LYS A 51 -6.88 8.87 -23.19
CA LYS A 51 -6.99 7.75 -24.17
C LYS A 51 -7.73 6.47 -23.73
N GLU A 52 -7.38 5.87 -22.60
CA GLU A 52 -7.96 4.58 -22.15
C GLU A 52 -9.15 4.73 -21.18
N GLU A 53 -9.29 5.88 -20.51
CA GLU A 53 -10.31 6.11 -19.47
C GLU A 53 -11.77 6.05 -19.99
N PRO A 54 -12.12 6.56 -21.20
CA PRO A 54 -13.49 6.52 -21.72
C PRO A 54 -14.08 5.12 -21.75
N LYS A 55 -13.27 4.09 -22.05
CA LYS A 55 -13.73 2.71 -22.13
C LYS A 55 -14.29 2.22 -20.79
N TYR A 56 -13.55 2.48 -19.71
CA TYR A 56 -13.85 1.99 -18.38
C TYR A 56 -14.89 2.87 -17.68
N VAL A 57 -14.72 4.19 -17.73
CA VAL A 57 -15.69 5.14 -17.15
C VAL A 57 -17.05 4.97 -17.83
N ALA A 58 -17.11 4.78 -19.16
CA ALA A 58 -18.37 4.47 -19.85
C ALA A 58 -18.97 3.13 -19.45
N ALA A 59 -18.16 2.10 -19.23
CA ALA A 59 -18.65 0.79 -18.81
C ALA A 59 -19.28 0.87 -17.41
N THR A 60 -18.58 1.53 -16.48
CA THR A 60 -19.00 1.68 -15.10
C THR A 60 -20.21 2.62 -14.99
N PHE A 61 -20.25 3.72 -15.76
CA PHE A 61 -21.45 4.56 -15.89
C PHE A 61 -22.63 3.79 -16.47
N ARG A 62 -22.42 2.95 -17.50
CA ARG A 62 -23.50 2.14 -18.09
C ARG A 62 -24.13 1.20 -17.06
N ALA A 63 -23.29 0.60 -16.21
CA ALA A 63 -23.75 -0.27 -15.14
C ALA A 63 -24.57 0.51 -14.08
N ALA A 64 -24.10 1.68 -13.64
CA ALA A 64 -24.83 2.53 -12.68
C ALA A 64 -26.15 3.07 -13.25
N SER A 65 -26.13 3.54 -14.50
CA SER A 65 -27.27 4.18 -15.16
C SER A 65 -28.28 3.19 -15.75
N LYS A 66 -28.01 1.88 -15.67
CA LYS A 66 -28.78 0.83 -16.36
C LYS A 66 -28.95 1.16 -17.86
N ASN A 67 -27.86 1.64 -18.48
CA ASN A 67 -27.78 2.07 -19.89
C ASN A 67 -28.58 3.35 -20.25
N SER A 68 -28.95 4.16 -19.26
CA SER A 68 -29.55 5.49 -19.44
C SER A 68 -28.51 6.59 -19.73
N GLU A 69 -28.98 7.78 -20.12
CA GLU A 69 -28.14 8.99 -20.28
C GLU A 69 -27.74 9.63 -18.95
N ARG A 70 -28.49 9.34 -17.88
CA ARG A 70 -28.27 9.85 -16.52
C ARG A 70 -28.42 8.73 -15.51
N ILE A 71 -27.66 8.79 -14.43
CA ILE A 71 -27.84 7.92 -13.26
C ILE A 71 -28.89 8.58 -12.37
N ARG A 72 -29.98 7.90 -12.02
CA ARG A 72 -30.94 8.41 -11.04
C ARG A 72 -30.52 7.98 -9.65
N GLU A 73 -30.85 8.78 -8.65
CA GLU A 73 -30.49 8.47 -7.27
C GLU A 73 -31.07 7.11 -6.83
N GLU A 74 -32.32 6.85 -7.19
CA GLU A 74 -33.03 5.58 -6.94
C GLU A 74 -32.38 4.36 -7.61
N ASP A 75 -31.56 4.56 -8.65
CA ASP A 75 -30.81 3.46 -9.27
C ASP A 75 -29.59 3.05 -8.43
N LEU A 76 -29.12 3.94 -7.55
CA LEU A 76 -28.06 3.68 -6.58
C LEU A 76 -28.61 3.39 -5.16
N ILE A 77 -29.81 3.89 -4.85
CA ILE A 77 -30.43 3.86 -3.53
C ILE A 77 -31.81 3.21 -3.63
N VAL A 78 -31.90 1.91 -3.33
CA VAL A 78 -33.18 1.20 -3.39
C VAL A 78 -33.82 1.13 -1.99
N SER A 79 -34.27 2.30 -1.48
CA SER A 79 -35.41 2.51 -0.56
C SER A 79 -35.16 3.61 0.50
N GLY A 80 -35.72 4.81 0.29
CA GLY A 80 -36.18 5.79 1.32
C GLY A 80 -35.18 6.42 2.29
N LYS A 81 -34.01 5.82 2.47
CA LYS A 81 -32.79 6.31 3.10
C LYS A 81 -31.67 5.82 2.19
N VAL A 82 -30.50 6.46 2.20
CA VAL A 82 -29.35 5.90 1.47
C VAL A 82 -29.11 4.49 2.01
N ASP A 83 -29.55 3.48 1.25
CA ASP A 83 -29.43 2.08 1.61
C ASP A 83 -27.97 1.68 1.32
N PRO A 84 -27.13 1.52 2.35
CA PRO A 84 -25.73 1.17 2.15
C PRO A 84 -25.58 -0.11 1.32
N VAL A 85 -26.56 -1.02 1.44
CA VAL A 85 -26.60 -2.30 0.72
C VAL A 85 -26.75 -2.10 -0.79
N SER A 86 -27.45 -1.06 -1.24
CA SER A 86 -27.65 -0.79 -2.68
C SER A 86 -26.44 -0.11 -3.32
N LEU A 87 -25.77 0.81 -2.61
CA LEU A 87 -24.49 1.36 -3.05
C LEU A 87 -23.38 0.30 -3.05
N GLU A 88 -23.39 -0.60 -2.06
CA GLU A 88 -22.55 -1.81 -2.03
C GLU A 88 -22.86 -2.76 -3.20
N LYS A 89 -24.03 -2.73 -3.83
CA LYS A 89 -24.28 -3.56 -5.04
C LYS A 89 -23.53 -3.04 -6.27
N PHE A 90 -23.44 -1.73 -6.44
CA PHE A 90 -22.74 -1.15 -7.60
C PHE A 90 -21.22 -1.21 -7.45
N TRP A 91 -20.70 -0.66 -6.35
CA TRP A 91 -19.26 -0.64 -6.06
C TRP A 91 -18.75 -1.90 -5.35
N GLY A 92 -19.64 -2.84 -5.04
CA GLY A 92 -19.31 -4.08 -4.36
C GLY A 92 -19.17 -3.92 -2.83
N PRO A 93 -19.03 -5.04 -2.10
CA PRO A 93 -18.81 -5.04 -0.65
C PRO A 93 -17.45 -4.47 -0.23
N GLN A 94 -16.59 -4.12 -1.21
CA GLN A 94 -15.24 -3.61 -0.97
C GLN A 94 -15.23 -2.13 -0.59
N ILE A 95 -16.31 -1.38 -0.85
CA ILE A 95 -16.41 0.02 -0.45
C ILE A 95 -16.77 0.15 1.04
N ASP A 96 -16.23 1.17 1.71
CA ASP A 96 -16.71 1.57 3.03
C ASP A 96 -18.09 2.25 2.90
N PRO A 97 -19.09 1.89 3.72
CA PRO A 97 -20.41 2.51 3.68
C PRO A 97 -20.39 4.04 3.82
N ARG A 98 -19.47 4.59 4.63
CA ARG A 98 -19.31 6.05 4.77
C ARG A 98 -18.80 6.66 3.47
N LEU A 99 -17.80 6.02 2.84
CA LEU A 99 -17.29 6.49 1.56
C LEU A 99 -18.41 6.47 0.51
N ALA A 100 -19.18 5.39 0.41
CA ALA A 100 -20.30 5.30 -0.52
C ALA A 100 -21.32 6.45 -0.35
N GLN A 101 -21.64 6.80 0.90
CA GLN A 101 -22.47 7.96 1.21
C GLN A 101 -21.82 9.27 0.76
N TYR A 102 -20.53 9.47 1.05
CA TYR A 102 -19.80 10.67 0.63
C TYR A 102 -19.76 10.81 -0.89
N LEU A 103 -19.51 9.73 -1.63
CA LEU A 103 -19.55 9.75 -3.09
C LEU A 103 -20.94 10.09 -3.62
N THR A 104 -22.00 9.64 -2.94
CA THR A 104 -23.38 10.00 -3.26
C THR A 104 -23.61 11.51 -3.07
N ASN A 105 -23.11 12.10 -1.99
CA ASN A 105 -23.19 13.54 -1.77
C ASN A 105 -22.46 14.31 -2.88
N PHE A 106 -21.30 13.85 -3.32
CA PHE A 106 -20.59 14.48 -4.44
C PHE A 106 -21.41 14.45 -5.74
N LEU A 107 -21.98 13.28 -6.05
CA LEU A 107 -22.69 13.04 -7.31
C LEU A 107 -24.02 13.80 -7.36
N PHE A 108 -24.83 13.71 -6.31
CA PHE A 108 -26.20 14.25 -6.30
C PHE A 108 -26.32 15.59 -5.57
N GLY A 109 -25.30 16.02 -4.83
CA GLY A 109 -25.41 17.13 -3.88
C GLY A 109 -25.99 16.69 -2.54
N SER A 110 -26.09 17.65 -1.60
CA SER A 110 -26.62 17.46 -0.25
C SER A 110 -27.76 18.43 0.03
N GLY A 111 -28.59 18.11 1.04
CA GLY A 111 -29.63 19.01 1.52
C GLY A 111 -30.68 19.40 0.45
N PRO A 112 -31.21 20.63 0.49
CA PRO A 112 -32.25 21.10 -0.43
C PRO A 112 -31.84 21.22 -1.89
N GLN A 113 -30.53 21.32 -2.18
CA GLN A 113 -30.00 21.47 -3.55
C GLN A 113 -29.73 20.14 -4.24
N LYS A 114 -30.11 19.03 -3.62
CA LYS A 114 -29.86 17.69 -4.13
C LYS A 114 -30.60 17.44 -5.44
N SER A 115 -29.84 17.06 -6.48
CA SER A 115 -30.36 16.62 -7.77
C SER A 115 -30.90 15.19 -7.68
N SER A 116 -31.95 14.89 -8.44
CA SER A 116 -32.48 13.52 -8.59
C SER A 116 -31.69 12.66 -9.58
N SER A 117 -30.81 13.26 -10.39
CA SER A 117 -30.04 12.55 -11.40
C SER A 117 -28.70 13.20 -11.76
N VAL A 118 -27.78 12.37 -12.23
CA VAL A 118 -26.38 12.72 -12.49
C VAL A 118 -26.03 12.38 -13.92
N ASP A 119 -25.45 13.35 -14.62
CA ASP A 119 -24.94 13.13 -15.98
C ASP A 119 -23.54 12.50 -15.99
N PHE A 120 -23.10 12.15 -17.18
CA PHE A 120 -21.81 11.51 -17.39
C PHE A 120 -20.62 12.39 -16.95
N ASN A 121 -20.69 13.71 -17.14
CA ASN A 121 -19.57 14.60 -16.84
C ASN A 121 -19.34 14.65 -15.34
N ARG A 122 -20.39 14.84 -14.53
CA ARG A 122 -20.25 14.84 -13.07
C ARG A 122 -19.77 13.50 -12.52
N PHE A 123 -20.18 12.39 -13.12
CA PHE A 123 -19.64 11.07 -12.80
C PHE A 123 -18.16 10.94 -13.17
N ALA A 124 -17.76 11.44 -14.34
CA ALA A 124 -16.36 11.45 -14.76
C ALA A 124 -15.48 12.35 -13.88
N GLU A 125 -15.98 13.53 -13.46
CA GLU A 125 -15.30 14.45 -12.53
C GLU A 125 -14.90 13.73 -11.25
N LEU A 126 -15.82 12.93 -10.66
CA LEU A 126 -15.53 12.21 -9.43
C LEU A 126 -14.29 11.33 -9.57
N TYR A 127 -14.16 10.62 -10.68
CA TYR A 127 -12.98 9.80 -10.95
C TYR A 127 -11.74 10.66 -11.24
N VAL A 128 -11.84 11.59 -12.19
CA VAL A 128 -10.69 12.37 -12.69
C VAL A 128 -10.08 13.20 -11.57
N TYR A 129 -10.90 13.89 -10.78
CA TYR A 129 -10.42 14.77 -9.71
C TYR A 129 -9.69 14.01 -8.60
N ASN A 130 -10.13 12.79 -8.28
CA ASN A 130 -9.46 11.99 -7.25
C ASN A 130 -8.18 11.30 -7.74
N VAL A 131 -8.11 10.92 -9.01
CA VAL A 131 -6.96 10.20 -9.57
C VAL A 131 -5.84 11.16 -9.99
N ARG A 132 -6.19 12.26 -10.64
CA ARG A 132 -5.21 13.19 -11.22
C ARG A 132 -5.63 14.65 -11.18
N GLY A 133 -6.62 14.98 -10.36
CA GLY A 133 -7.05 16.36 -10.17
C GLY A 133 -5.98 17.22 -9.52
N THR A 134 -6.08 18.51 -9.78
CA THR A 134 -5.38 19.58 -9.06
C THR A 134 -5.80 19.61 -7.59
N VAL A 135 -5.07 20.38 -6.79
CA VAL A 135 -5.38 20.55 -5.36
C VAL A 135 -6.79 21.11 -5.18
N GLU A 136 -7.16 22.12 -5.98
CA GLU A 136 -8.48 22.75 -5.94
C GLU A 136 -9.60 21.77 -6.31
N GLU A 137 -9.44 21.00 -7.38
CA GLU A 137 -10.39 19.95 -7.78
C GLU A 137 -10.57 18.89 -6.68
N ARG A 138 -9.48 18.49 -5.99
CA ARG A 138 -9.53 17.57 -4.85
C ARG A 138 -10.19 18.18 -3.63
N MET A 139 -10.02 19.49 -3.39
CA MET A 139 -10.77 20.21 -2.35
C MET A 139 -12.27 20.20 -2.66
N ILE A 140 -12.66 20.54 -3.89
CA ILE A 140 -14.05 20.48 -4.35
C ILE A 140 -14.65 19.09 -4.11
N VAL A 141 -13.89 18.02 -4.38
CA VAL A 141 -14.32 16.66 -4.05
C VAL A 141 -14.57 16.50 -2.56
N ILE A 142 -13.62 16.87 -1.70
CA ILE A 142 -13.72 16.66 -0.25
C ILE A 142 -14.90 17.42 0.34
N TYR A 143 -15.06 18.70 0.00
CA TYR A 143 -16.18 19.52 0.49
C TYR A 143 -17.52 18.92 0.05
N ASN A 144 -17.70 18.65 -1.23
CA ASN A 144 -18.96 18.10 -1.76
C ASN A 144 -19.25 16.70 -1.19
N CYS A 145 -18.23 15.87 -1.02
CA CYS A 145 -18.34 14.56 -0.35
C CYS A 145 -18.90 14.70 1.07
N LEU A 146 -18.43 15.72 1.79
CA LEU A 146 -18.85 16.04 3.15
C LEU A 146 -20.16 16.85 3.19
N GLY A 147 -20.80 17.05 2.04
CA GLY A 147 -22.08 17.73 1.92
C GLY A 147 -22.01 19.25 2.09
N MET A 148 -20.84 19.82 1.84
CA MET A 148 -20.55 21.25 1.92
C MET A 148 -20.15 21.78 0.55
N ASP A 149 -20.54 23.00 0.21
CA ASP A 149 -20.01 23.67 -0.98
C ASP A 149 -18.59 24.17 -0.68
N TYR A 150 -17.68 24.00 -1.64
CA TYR A 150 -16.34 24.56 -1.50
C TYR A 150 -16.40 26.08 -1.47
N ASN A 151 -15.85 26.65 -0.41
CA ASN A 151 -15.67 28.09 -0.21
C ASN A 151 -14.42 28.29 0.64
N GLU A 152 -13.57 29.24 0.26
CA GLU A 152 -12.32 29.56 0.97
C GLU A 152 -12.54 30.00 2.42
N ASP A 153 -13.67 30.63 2.71
CA ASP A 153 -14.03 31.14 4.04
C ASP A 153 -14.65 30.07 4.95
N VAL A 154 -15.08 28.94 4.39
CA VAL A 154 -15.78 27.89 5.14
C VAL A 154 -14.78 26.89 5.70
N GLU A 155 -14.63 26.90 7.01
CA GLU A 155 -13.81 25.93 7.73
C GLU A 155 -14.46 24.53 7.74
N LEU A 156 -13.64 23.50 7.53
CA LEU A 156 -14.08 22.12 7.53
C LEU A 156 -13.91 21.50 8.92
N PRO A 157 -14.95 20.92 9.55
CA PRO A 157 -14.80 20.20 10.80
C PRO A 157 -13.78 19.06 10.68
N TYR A 158 -12.76 19.04 11.54
CA TYR A 158 -11.68 18.04 11.49
C TYR A 158 -12.21 16.61 11.65
N GLN A 159 -13.24 16.43 12.49
CA GLN A 159 -13.86 15.12 12.69
C GLN A 159 -14.44 14.54 11.38
N LEU A 160 -15.06 15.36 10.54
CA LEU A 160 -15.58 14.93 9.24
C LEU A 160 -14.44 14.56 8.28
N LEU A 161 -13.38 15.36 8.26
CA LEU A 161 -12.19 15.07 7.45
C LEU A 161 -11.51 13.75 7.88
N LYS A 162 -11.41 13.51 9.19
CA LYS A 162 -10.89 12.26 9.74
C LYS A 162 -11.72 11.07 9.28
N GLU A 163 -13.04 11.13 9.42
CA GLU A 163 -13.95 10.05 8.99
C GLU A 163 -13.89 9.80 7.48
N TYR A 164 -13.74 10.86 6.69
CA TYR A 164 -13.49 10.75 5.24
C TYR A 164 -12.20 9.98 4.95
N CYS A 165 -11.08 10.33 5.59
CA CYS A 165 -9.80 9.63 5.42
C CYS A 165 -9.88 8.16 5.87
N GLU A 166 -10.51 7.89 7.02
CA GLU A 166 -10.76 6.53 7.51
C GLU A 166 -11.58 5.71 6.50
N SER A 167 -12.58 6.32 5.84
CA SER A 167 -13.41 5.62 4.85
C SER A 167 -12.63 5.24 3.58
N ILE A 168 -11.69 6.09 3.13
CA ILE A 168 -10.78 5.79 2.01
C ILE A 168 -9.83 4.66 2.40
N VAL A 169 -9.19 4.76 3.56
CA VAL A 169 -8.26 3.73 4.07
C VAL A 169 -8.98 2.39 4.26
N SER A 170 -10.17 2.39 4.87
CA SER A 170 -11.01 1.20 5.05
C SER A 170 -11.33 0.54 3.71
N THR A 171 -11.75 1.34 2.72
CA THR A 171 -12.01 0.86 1.35
C THR A 171 -10.77 0.24 0.72
N TYR A 172 -9.62 0.91 0.80
CA TYR A 172 -8.35 0.38 0.29
C TYR A 172 -7.98 -0.96 0.95
N ILE A 173 -8.06 -1.05 2.27
CA ILE A 173 -7.72 -2.28 2.99
C ILE A 173 -8.71 -3.42 2.67
N LYS A 174 -10.01 -3.13 2.48
CA LYS A 174 -10.98 -4.13 1.99
C LYS A 174 -10.63 -4.64 0.58
N MET A 175 -10.18 -3.75 -0.32
CA MET A 175 -9.70 -4.13 -1.65
C MET A 175 -8.45 -5.01 -1.57
N VAL A 176 -7.48 -4.66 -0.71
CA VAL A 176 -6.31 -5.49 -0.44
C VAL A 176 -6.77 -6.85 0.09
N LYS A 177 -7.66 -6.90 1.09
CA LYS A 177 -8.13 -8.15 1.69
C LYS A 177 -8.77 -9.12 0.70
N SER A 178 -9.45 -8.59 -0.31
CA SER A 178 -10.13 -9.37 -1.35
C SER A 178 -9.26 -9.64 -2.58
N SER A 179 -8.04 -9.11 -2.63
CA SER A 179 -7.15 -9.27 -3.77
C SER A 179 -6.59 -10.70 -3.87
N SER A 180 -6.62 -11.25 -5.08
CA SER A 180 -5.99 -12.54 -5.44
C SER A 180 -4.50 -12.41 -5.79
N SER A 181 -3.95 -11.19 -5.72
CA SER A 181 -2.55 -10.91 -6.07
C SER A 181 -1.56 -11.71 -5.23
N LYS A 182 -0.59 -12.36 -5.88
CA LYS A 182 0.52 -13.06 -5.20
C LYS A 182 1.20 -12.16 -4.16
N ARG A 183 1.37 -10.87 -4.47
CA ARG A 183 1.99 -9.90 -3.57
C ARG A 183 1.22 -9.72 -2.27
N VAL A 184 -0.12 -9.73 -2.32
CA VAL A 184 -0.94 -9.58 -1.12
C VAL A 184 -1.02 -10.90 -0.36
N ARG A 185 -1.21 -12.00 -1.08
CA ARG A 185 -1.27 -13.35 -0.52
C ARG A 185 -0.03 -13.72 0.27
N SER A 186 1.16 -13.33 -0.20
CA SER A 186 2.41 -13.64 0.49
C SER A 186 2.49 -13.07 1.91
N TRP A 187 1.85 -11.92 2.17
CA TRP A 187 1.70 -11.38 3.52
C TRP A 187 0.55 -12.05 4.28
N GLN A 188 -0.63 -12.17 3.67
CA GLN A 188 -1.82 -12.70 4.36
C GLN A 188 -1.66 -14.16 4.80
N ASP A 189 -1.08 -14.99 3.95
CA ASP A 189 -0.85 -16.41 4.22
C ASP A 189 0.12 -16.62 5.39
N LYS A 190 0.83 -15.56 5.82
CA LYS A 190 1.79 -15.53 6.93
C LYS A 190 1.24 -14.81 8.17
N GLY A 191 -0.08 -14.59 8.22
CA GLY A 191 -0.76 -14.07 9.40
C GLY A 191 -0.80 -12.54 9.52
N PHE A 192 -0.31 -11.79 8.52
CA PHE A 192 -0.45 -10.33 8.48
C PHE A 192 -1.90 -9.97 8.17
N ARG A 193 -2.69 -9.78 9.22
CA ARG A 193 -4.11 -9.43 9.14
C ARG A 193 -4.29 -7.91 8.97
N ALA A 194 -5.53 -7.46 8.91
CA ALA A 194 -5.88 -6.05 8.94
C ALA A 194 -6.93 -5.84 10.03
N ASN A 195 -6.48 -5.37 11.19
CA ASN A 195 -7.33 -5.16 12.36
C ASN A 195 -8.08 -3.84 12.23
N ALA A 196 -9.36 -3.81 12.61
CA ALA A 196 -10.19 -2.61 12.46
C ALA A 196 -9.61 -1.38 13.18
N SER A 197 -9.04 -1.57 14.37
CA SER A 197 -8.38 -0.50 15.13
C SER A 197 -7.18 0.10 14.38
N ASN A 198 -6.39 -0.72 13.70
CA ASN A 198 -5.20 -0.27 12.98
C ASN A 198 -5.56 0.39 11.64
N VAL A 199 -6.63 -0.09 10.99
CA VAL A 199 -7.22 0.58 9.81
C VAL A 199 -7.70 1.97 10.20
N GLN A 200 -8.35 2.09 11.36
CA GLN A 200 -8.77 3.39 11.88
C GLN A 200 -7.58 4.28 12.24
N ALA A 201 -6.55 3.73 12.91
CA ALA A 201 -5.34 4.46 13.27
C ALA A 201 -4.59 5.00 12.02
N LEU A 202 -4.58 4.23 10.92
CA LEU A 202 -4.02 4.66 9.65
C LEU A 202 -4.84 5.82 9.05
N GLY A 203 -6.18 5.73 9.06
CA GLY A 203 -7.06 6.82 8.66
C GLY A 203 -6.87 8.10 9.47
N GLU A 204 -6.74 7.95 10.79
CA GLU A 204 -6.44 9.06 11.71
C GLU A 204 -5.08 9.68 11.40
N ALA A 205 -4.03 8.88 11.16
CA ALA A 205 -2.70 9.40 10.86
C ALA A 205 -2.64 10.13 9.51
N VAL A 206 -3.38 9.65 8.51
CA VAL A 206 -3.55 10.35 7.22
C VAL A 206 -4.19 11.72 7.46
N ALA A 207 -5.26 11.80 8.26
CA ALA A 207 -5.94 13.05 8.56
C ALA A 207 -5.13 13.99 9.45
N ALA A 208 -4.47 13.48 10.48
CA ALA A 208 -3.75 14.26 11.49
C ALA A 208 -2.62 15.11 10.91
N SER A 209 -2.04 14.70 9.78
CA SER A 209 -1.03 15.48 9.07
C SER A 209 -1.54 16.82 8.47
N VAL A 210 -2.85 17.10 8.52
CA VAL A 210 -3.44 18.38 8.09
C VAL A 210 -3.08 19.53 9.05
N GLY A 211 -3.04 19.24 10.34
CA GLY A 211 -2.52 20.13 11.37
C GLY A 211 -1.02 19.94 11.45
N GLY A 212 -0.25 20.99 11.17
CA GLY A 212 1.21 20.88 11.19
C GLY A 212 1.78 20.35 12.52
N ASP A 213 1.07 20.56 13.62
CA ASP A 213 1.37 19.99 14.93
C ASP A 213 0.42 18.82 15.29
N LEU A 214 0.97 17.61 15.34
CA LEU A 214 0.26 16.36 15.65
C LEU A 214 -0.24 16.24 17.10
N ASP A 215 0.22 17.12 18.00
CA ASP A 215 -0.16 17.12 19.41
C ASP A 215 -1.22 18.20 19.74
N SER A 216 -1.45 19.16 18.82
CA SER A 216 -2.46 20.20 19.01
C SER A 216 -3.86 19.68 18.66
N PRO A 217 -4.87 19.82 19.54
CA PRO A 217 -6.23 19.41 19.24
C PRO A 217 -6.78 20.24 18.09
N GLN A 218 -7.12 19.58 16.99
CA GLN A 218 -7.67 20.22 15.81
C GLN A 218 -9.18 20.02 15.75
N HIS A 219 -9.91 21.12 15.75
CA HIS A 219 -11.38 21.11 15.68
C HIS A 219 -11.88 21.43 14.29
N HIS A 220 -11.20 22.35 13.59
CA HIS A 220 -11.53 22.79 12.24
C HIS A 220 -10.27 22.91 11.38
N CYS A 221 -10.45 22.82 10.06
CA CYS A 221 -9.40 22.94 9.06
C CYS A 221 -9.78 24.07 8.09
N THR A 222 -8.90 25.05 7.94
CA THR A 222 -9.04 26.12 6.95
C THR A 222 -8.76 25.58 5.54
N ALA A 223 -9.28 26.26 4.52
CA ALA A 223 -9.00 25.95 3.11
C ALA A 223 -7.48 25.95 2.82
N ALA A 224 -6.72 26.88 3.42
CA ALA A 224 -5.26 26.96 3.28
C ALA A 224 -4.53 25.73 3.88
N GLN A 225 -4.96 25.26 5.06
CA GLN A 225 -4.41 24.05 5.67
C GLN A 225 -4.70 22.81 4.81
N LEU A 226 -5.95 22.66 4.35
CA LEU A 226 -6.37 21.58 3.45
C LEU A 226 -5.58 21.57 2.14
N SER A 227 -5.40 22.75 1.52
CA SER A 227 -4.64 22.91 0.28
C SER A 227 -3.19 22.46 0.45
N LYS A 228 -2.49 22.96 1.48
CA LYS A 228 -1.12 22.57 1.79
C LYS A 228 -1.01 21.06 2.08
N TRP A 229 -1.95 20.53 2.85
CA TRP A 229 -2.00 19.12 3.20
C TRP A 229 -2.20 18.21 1.98
N LEU A 230 -3.08 18.58 1.05
CA LEU A 230 -3.29 17.81 -0.19
C LEU A 230 -2.08 17.82 -1.13
N GLN A 231 -1.23 18.86 -1.05
CA GLN A 231 0.03 18.94 -1.80
C GLN A 231 1.09 18.01 -1.21
N THR A 232 1.18 17.89 0.11
CA THR A 232 2.25 17.14 0.79
C THR A 232 1.87 15.72 1.18
N ASN A 233 0.59 15.40 1.32
CA ASN A 233 0.11 14.08 1.73
C ASN A 233 0.06 13.10 0.55
N ILE A 234 1.22 12.51 0.26
CA ILE A 234 1.40 11.52 -0.81
C ILE A 234 0.58 10.25 -0.54
N LEU A 235 0.51 9.80 0.72
CA LEU A 235 -0.23 8.59 1.09
C LEU A 235 -1.72 8.71 0.79
N LEU A 236 -2.37 9.82 1.16
CA LEU A 236 -3.77 10.05 0.81
C LEU A 236 -3.98 10.06 -0.71
N LYS A 237 -3.08 10.70 -1.46
CA LYS A 237 -3.14 10.74 -2.92
C LYS A 237 -3.10 9.32 -3.50
N GLN A 238 -2.13 8.50 -3.09
CA GLN A 238 -1.98 7.13 -3.56
C GLN A 238 -3.17 6.23 -3.16
N LEU A 239 -3.65 6.36 -1.92
CA LEU A 239 -4.83 5.64 -1.44
C LEU A 239 -6.06 5.98 -2.26
N ALA A 240 -6.34 7.27 -2.47
CA ALA A 240 -7.45 7.73 -3.29
C ALA A 240 -7.30 7.17 -4.71
N GLU A 241 -6.17 7.39 -5.37
CA GLU A 241 -5.92 6.89 -6.72
C GLU A 241 -6.22 5.39 -6.85
N LEU A 242 -5.66 4.55 -5.96
CA LEU A 242 -5.88 3.11 -5.98
C LEU A 242 -7.35 2.72 -5.75
N VAL A 243 -8.04 3.41 -4.83
CA VAL A 243 -9.46 3.21 -4.56
C VAL A 243 -10.30 3.56 -5.78
N TYR A 244 -10.16 4.77 -6.35
CA TYR A 244 -11.01 5.21 -7.45
C TYR A 244 -10.75 4.47 -8.75
N VAL A 245 -9.50 4.12 -9.07
CA VAL A 245 -9.18 3.28 -10.23
C VAL A 245 -9.82 1.89 -10.09
N ASN A 246 -9.87 1.32 -8.88
CA ASN A 246 -10.54 0.05 -8.61
C ASN A 246 -12.06 0.17 -8.75
N LEU A 247 -12.68 1.17 -8.08
CA LEU A 247 -14.11 1.42 -8.11
C LEU A 247 -14.65 1.65 -9.53
N TYR A 248 -13.84 2.27 -10.41
CA TYR A 248 -14.19 2.51 -11.81
C TYR A 248 -13.84 1.34 -12.75
N GLY A 249 -13.29 0.25 -12.22
CA GLY A 249 -13.04 -0.98 -12.97
C GLY A 249 -11.95 -0.87 -14.04
N ILE A 250 -11.08 0.15 -13.96
CA ILE A 250 -10.04 0.42 -14.97
C ILE A 250 -9.03 -0.74 -15.08
N ASN A 251 -8.85 -1.49 -13.99
CA ASN A 251 -7.90 -2.60 -13.94
C ASN A 251 -8.52 -3.97 -14.26
N LYS A 252 -9.82 -4.05 -14.58
CA LYS A 252 -10.46 -5.33 -14.93
C LYS A 252 -10.05 -5.75 -16.35
N LYS A 253 -9.38 -6.90 -16.49
CA LYS A 253 -9.23 -7.56 -17.81
C LYS A 253 -10.61 -8.04 -18.27
N ALA A 254 -10.89 -7.94 -19.57
CA ALA A 254 -12.15 -8.40 -20.13
C ALA A 254 -12.27 -9.93 -19.97
N GLY A 255 -13.38 -10.39 -19.37
CA GLY A 255 -13.70 -11.82 -19.20
C GLY A 255 -13.46 -12.41 -17.80
N ASP A 256 -12.99 -11.62 -16.85
CA ASP A 256 -12.79 -12.05 -15.46
C ASP A 256 -13.90 -11.47 -14.56
N GLU A 257 -14.85 -12.31 -14.12
CA GLU A 257 -15.90 -11.94 -13.16
C GLU A 257 -15.39 -11.87 -11.72
N SER A 258 -14.11 -12.19 -11.48
CA SER A 258 -13.53 -12.12 -10.14
C SER A 258 -13.19 -10.66 -9.73
N PRO A 259 -13.28 -10.34 -8.43
CA PRO A 259 -12.73 -9.10 -7.93
C PRO A 259 -11.20 -9.13 -8.05
N THR A 260 -10.69 -8.35 -9.01
CA THR A 260 -9.30 -7.93 -9.26
C THR A 260 -8.32 -8.90 -9.91
N PRO A 261 -7.59 -8.35 -10.89
CA PRO A 261 -6.16 -8.12 -10.77
C PRO A 261 -5.86 -6.61 -10.61
N LEU A 262 -4.94 -6.28 -9.72
CA LEU A 262 -4.26 -4.98 -9.67
C LEU A 262 -3.66 -4.66 -11.06
N PRO A 263 -3.53 -3.39 -11.46
CA PRO A 263 -2.86 -3.06 -12.70
C PRO A 263 -1.38 -3.45 -12.59
N PRO A 264 -0.73 -3.86 -13.69
CA PRO A 264 0.72 -4.08 -13.71
C PRO A 264 1.55 -2.84 -13.35
N ALA A 265 0.95 -1.64 -13.41
CA ALA A 265 1.66 -0.36 -13.34
C ALA A 265 1.29 0.56 -12.16
N ALA A 266 0.23 0.29 -11.38
CA ALA A 266 0.00 1.10 -10.17
C ALA A 266 0.84 0.52 -9.01
N PRO A 267 1.64 1.34 -8.32
CA PRO A 267 2.41 0.87 -7.18
C PRO A 267 1.42 0.43 -6.09
N SER A 268 1.35 -0.87 -5.85
CA SER A 268 0.72 -1.37 -4.62
C SER A 268 1.47 -0.75 -3.44
N LEU A 269 0.74 -0.14 -2.50
CA LEU A 269 1.35 0.36 -1.25
C LEU A 269 1.95 -0.76 -0.40
N LEU A 270 1.62 -2.02 -0.73
CA LEU A 270 2.31 -3.18 -0.18
C LEU A 270 3.55 -3.52 -1.01
N PRO A 271 4.71 -3.73 -0.36
CA PRO A 271 5.91 -4.25 -0.99
C PRO A 271 5.78 -5.75 -1.27
N ALA A 272 6.63 -6.30 -2.15
CA ALA A 272 6.83 -7.74 -2.21
C ALA A 272 7.50 -8.23 -0.92
N SER A 273 7.06 -9.37 -0.37
CA SER A 273 7.68 -10.02 0.80
C SER A 273 8.68 -11.09 0.35
N ASP A 274 9.96 -10.79 0.40
CA ASP A 274 11.05 -11.69 0.07
C ASP A 274 11.57 -12.40 1.33
N GLY A 275 11.91 -13.70 1.20
CA GLY A 275 12.35 -14.57 2.30
C GLY A 275 11.25 -15.07 3.25
N LEU A 276 10.07 -14.43 3.26
CA LEU A 276 8.97 -14.79 4.17
C LEU A 276 8.36 -16.17 3.89
N GLU A 277 8.37 -16.60 2.63
CA GLU A 277 7.85 -17.89 2.17
C GLU A 277 8.49 -19.08 2.89
N ALA A 278 9.78 -18.97 3.22
CA ALA A 278 10.56 -19.99 3.94
C ALA A 278 10.17 -20.14 5.43
N MET A 279 9.30 -19.29 5.97
CA MET A 279 8.92 -19.27 7.39
C MET A 279 7.49 -19.81 7.59
N PRO A 280 7.29 -21.12 7.82
CA PRO A 280 5.94 -21.73 7.86
C PRO A 280 5.07 -21.15 8.99
N ASP A 281 5.60 -21.04 10.21
CA ASP A 281 4.86 -20.56 11.40
C ASP A 281 5.28 -19.13 11.77
N TYR A 282 4.97 -18.16 10.90
CA TYR A 282 5.37 -16.77 11.10
C TYR A 282 4.49 -16.05 12.16
N PRO A 283 5.06 -15.58 13.29
CA PRO A 283 4.31 -14.93 14.36
C PRO A 283 4.20 -13.42 14.12
N ALA A 284 3.40 -13.02 13.12
CA ALA A 284 3.22 -11.61 12.77
C ALA A 284 2.63 -10.81 13.94
N PHE A 285 3.37 -9.78 14.40
CA PHE A 285 2.89 -8.83 15.40
C PHE A 285 2.51 -7.45 14.80
N ILE A 286 2.92 -7.20 13.56
CA ILE A 286 2.39 -6.09 12.74
C ILE A 286 1.32 -6.58 11.78
N ASP A 287 0.68 -5.65 11.09
CA ASP A 287 -0.49 -5.91 10.25
C ASP A 287 -0.36 -5.14 8.93
N LEU A 288 -1.29 -5.37 7.99
CA LEU A 288 -1.23 -4.76 6.67
C LEU A 288 -1.30 -3.23 6.72
N SER A 289 -1.99 -2.65 7.71
CA SER A 289 -2.08 -1.20 7.89
C SER A 289 -0.73 -0.62 8.31
N HIS A 290 -0.02 -1.31 9.21
CA HIS A 290 1.35 -0.95 9.60
C HIS A 290 2.33 -1.02 8.42
N ILE A 291 2.23 -2.04 7.57
CA ILE A 291 3.10 -2.16 6.38
C ILE A 291 2.82 -1.01 5.41
N VAL A 292 1.56 -0.70 5.12
CA VAL A 292 1.18 0.43 4.25
C VAL A 292 1.70 1.75 4.82
N TRP A 293 1.54 1.95 6.13
CA TRP A 293 2.02 3.12 6.85
C TRP A 293 3.54 3.30 6.65
N ILE A 294 4.33 2.29 7.00
CA ILE A 294 5.79 2.37 6.95
C ILE A 294 6.26 2.47 5.50
N ASN A 295 5.77 1.60 4.62
CA ASN A 295 6.25 1.50 3.24
C ASN A 295 5.98 2.77 2.43
N SER A 296 4.85 3.45 2.65
CA SER A 296 4.54 4.71 1.97
C SER A 296 5.48 5.87 2.32
N HIS A 297 6.18 5.80 3.45
CA HIS A 297 7.16 6.82 3.88
C HIS A 297 8.60 6.48 3.51
N LEU A 298 8.88 5.26 3.03
CA LEU A 298 10.20 4.94 2.51
C LEU A 298 10.48 5.71 1.21
N PRO A 299 11.73 6.06 0.90
CA PRO A 299 12.11 6.55 -0.43
C PRO A 299 11.62 5.59 -1.53
N GLN A 300 11.15 6.13 -2.67
CA GLN A 300 10.50 5.37 -3.74
C GLN A 300 11.30 4.13 -4.20
N LYS A 301 12.63 4.26 -4.27
CA LYS A 301 13.57 3.16 -4.62
C LYS A 301 13.42 1.93 -3.72
N TYR A 302 12.99 2.08 -2.47
CA TYR A 302 12.90 0.99 -1.50
C TYR A 302 11.48 0.43 -1.30
N GLN A 303 10.44 1.10 -1.81
CA GLN A 303 9.03 0.74 -1.55
C GLN A 303 8.57 -0.56 -2.23
N HIS A 304 9.34 -1.09 -3.17
CA HIS A 304 8.89 -2.18 -4.02
C HIS A 304 9.04 -3.57 -3.36
N LYS A 305 9.92 -3.71 -2.36
CA LYS A 305 10.29 -5.00 -1.76
C LYS A 305 10.81 -4.87 -0.34
N TRP A 306 10.36 -5.76 0.53
CA TRP A 306 10.88 -5.99 1.87
C TRP A 306 11.45 -7.41 1.96
N ARG A 307 12.64 -7.56 2.53
CA ARG A 307 13.39 -8.80 2.70
C ARG A 307 13.43 -9.15 4.18
N PHE A 308 12.86 -10.29 4.56
CA PHE A 308 12.87 -10.72 5.95
C PHE A 308 14.29 -11.11 6.39
N LEU A 309 14.86 -10.45 7.41
CA LEU A 309 16.23 -10.70 7.88
C LEU A 309 16.27 -11.36 9.26
N PHE A 310 15.51 -10.80 10.21
CA PHE A 310 15.56 -11.21 11.60
C PHE A 310 14.20 -11.04 12.30
N SER A 311 13.97 -11.90 13.30
CA SER A 311 12.83 -11.86 14.23
C SER A 311 13.26 -12.56 15.51
N THR A 312 13.00 -11.96 16.67
CA THR A 312 13.26 -12.60 17.97
C THR A 312 12.43 -13.86 18.17
N ASN A 313 11.22 -13.89 17.62
CA ASN A 313 10.30 -15.02 17.75
C ASN A 313 10.68 -16.22 16.88
N ILE A 314 11.54 -16.02 15.87
CA ILE A 314 11.98 -17.09 14.94
C ILE A 314 13.46 -17.46 15.18
N HIS A 315 14.31 -16.46 15.43
CA HIS A 315 15.76 -16.65 15.51
C HIS A 315 16.32 -16.56 16.93
N GLY A 316 15.45 -16.34 17.93
CA GLY A 316 15.81 -16.26 19.34
C GLY A 316 16.29 -14.88 19.78
N GLU A 317 16.41 -14.72 21.10
CA GLU A 317 16.80 -13.47 21.77
C GLU A 317 18.32 -13.38 21.93
N SER A 318 19.05 -13.21 20.82
CA SER A 318 20.51 -13.01 20.84
C SER A 318 20.93 -11.86 19.94
N PHE A 319 21.63 -10.88 20.51
CA PHE A 319 22.19 -9.75 19.77
C PHE A 319 23.21 -10.19 18.73
N SER A 320 24.04 -11.20 19.04
CA SER A 320 25.01 -11.76 18.10
C SER A 320 24.32 -12.46 16.92
N THR A 321 23.21 -13.16 17.16
CA THR A 321 22.40 -13.77 16.09
C THR A 321 21.73 -12.70 15.22
N MET A 322 21.21 -11.63 15.84
CA MET A 322 20.61 -10.51 15.10
C MET A 322 21.64 -9.84 14.20
N THR A 323 22.75 -9.40 14.78
CA THR A 323 23.83 -8.71 14.06
C THR A 323 24.38 -9.57 12.92
N GLY A 324 24.65 -10.86 13.16
CA GLY A 324 25.09 -11.79 12.10
C GLY A 324 24.14 -11.92 10.90
N ARG A 325 22.87 -11.53 11.03
CA ARG A 325 21.88 -11.56 9.95
C ARG A 325 21.64 -10.21 9.27
N ILE A 326 21.85 -9.10 9.98
CA ILE A 326 21.51 -7.75 9.47
C ILE A 326 22.72 -6.99 8.92
N LEU A 327 23.94 -7.39 9.27
CA LEU A 327 25.17 -6.80 8.72
C LEU A 327 25.21 -6.94 7.19
N ASP A 328 25.67 -5.88 6.52
CA ASP A 328 25.86 -5.82 5.06
C ASP A 328 24.61 -6.18 4.24
N GLN A 329 23.42 -5.94 4.79
CA GLN A 329 22.15 -6.16 4.09
C GLN A 329 21.60 -4.91 3.38
N GLY A 330 22.28 -3.76 3.49
CA GLY A 330 21.79 -2.48 2.96
C GLY A 330 20.75 -1.80 3.86
N PRO A 331 19.97 -0.84 3.33
CA PRO A 331 18.93 -0.13 4.07
C PRO A 331 17.89 -1.08 4.66
N SER A 332 17.40 -0.79 5.86
CA SER A 332 16.48 -1.67 6.58
C SER A 332 15.50 -0.91 7.47
N VAL A 333 14.37 -1.54 7.75
CA VAL A 333 13.39 -1.12 8.75
C VAL A 333 13.54 -2.01 9.97
N VAL A 334 13.72 -1.40 11.14
CA VAL A 334 13.69 -2.09 12.44
C VAL A 334 12.33 -1.82 13.07
N ILE A 335 11.64 -2.86 13.52
CA ILE A 335 10.32 -2.79 14.14
C ILE A 335 10.38 -3.50 15.50
N LEU A 336 9.91 -2.83 16.54
CA LEU A 336 9.86 -3.34 17.90
C LEU A 336 8.43 -3.28 18.43
N GLU A 337 8.10 -4.25 19.27
CA GLU A 337 6.95 -4.23 20.16
C GLU A 337 7.48 -4.30 21.60
N ASP A 338 7.11 -3.34 22.44
CA ASP A 338 7.43 -3.38 23.86
C ASP A 338 6.44 -4.25 24.66
N SER A 339 6.79 -4.57 25.90
CA SER A 339 5.94 -5.36 26.80
C SER A 339 4.62 -4.68 27.19
N SER A 340 4.43 -3.40 26.86
CA SER A 340 3.18 -2.65 27.00
C SER A 340 2.34 -2.61 25.72
N GLY A 341 2.81 -3.25 24.63
CA GLY A 341 2.10 -3.32 23.35
C GLY A 341 2.29 -2.08 22.46
N TYR A 342 3.26 -1.21 22.76
CA TYR A 342 3.62 -0.12 21.86
C TYR A 342 4.44 -0.70 20.73
N ILE A 343 4.08 -0.35 19.50
CA ILE A 343 4.78 -0.79 18.29
C ILE A 343 5.43 0.43 17.66
N PHE A 344 6.74 0.40 17.50
CA PHE A 344 7.53 1.53 16.99
C PHE A 344 8.81 1.04 16.33
N GLY A 345 9.52 1.93 15.67
CA GLY A 345 10.70 1.53 14.91
C GLY A 345 11.38 2.69 14.20
N GLY A 346 12.31 2.33 13.33
CA GLY A 346 13.03 3.29 12.52
C GLY A 346 13.47 2.72 11.18
N PHE A 347 13.70 3.62 10.24
CA PHE A 347 14.31 3.32 8.96
C PHE A 347 15.81 3.68 9.00
N ALA A 348 16.65 2.66 8.88
CA ALA A 348 18.09 2.75 8.74
C ALA A 348 18.44 2.86 7.25
N THR A 349 19.06 3.97 6.86
CA THR A 349 19.35 4.29 5.45
C THR A 349 20.64 3.65 4.94
N ALA A 350 21.53 3.22 5.83
CA ALA A 350 22.76 2.54 5.49
C ALA A 350 22.74 1.07 5.95
N ALA A 351 23.61 0.25 5.36
CA ALA A 351 23.89 -1.08 5.88
C ALA A 351 24.37 -1.00 7.33
N TRP A 352 23.92 -1.92 8.17
CA TRP A 352 24.46 -2.06 9.51
C TRP A 352 25.91 -2.53 9.43
N ALA A 353 26.79 -1.87 10.17
CA ALA A 353 28.20 -2.20 10.30
C ALA A 353 28.65 -1.92 11.73
N PHE A 354 29.56 -2.73 12.26
CA PHE A 354 30.20 -2.43 13.54
C PHE A 354 31.16 -1.25 13.38
N GLY A 355 31.06 -0.27 14.28
CA GLY A 355 31.99 0.83 14.26
C GLY A 355 31.78 1.84 15.39
N PRO A 356 32.75 2.75 15.58
CA PRO A 356 32.67 3.78 16.59
C PRO A 356 31.77 4.96 16.20
N ASN A 357 31.47 5.11 14.91
CA ASN A 357 30.83 6.28 14.34
C ASN A 357 29.34 6.03 14.07
N PHE A 358 28.56 7.11 14.11
CA PHE A 358 27.22 7.10 13.54
C PHE A 358 27.31 7.01 12.01
N THR A 359 26.31 6.38 11.41
CA THR A 359 26.16 6.20 9.96
C THR A 359 24.74 6.59 9.54
N GLY A 360 24.44 6.48 8.25
CA GLY A 360 23.15 6.83 7.67
C GLY A 360 23.13 8.23 7.05
N THR A 361 21.95 8.64 6.60
CA THR A 361 21.65 9.89 5.88
C THR A 361 20.37 10.51 6.42
N ASP A 362 20.06 11.73 5.97
CA ASP A 362 18.85 12.46 6.33
C ASP A 362 17.54 11.87 5.79
N GLU A 363 17.58 10.85 4.93
CA GLU A 363 16.41 10.06 4.57
C GLU A 363 15.90 9.18 5.75
N ALA A 364 16.67 9.08 6.85
CA ALA A 364 16.29 8.30 8.02
C ALA A 364 15.07 8.91 8.73
N PHE A 365 14.28 8.06 9.37
CA PHE A 365 13.14 8.48 10.19
C PHE A 365 12.86 7.46 11.30
N LEU A 366 12.19 7.91 12.36
CA LEU A 366 11.54 7.04 13.33
C LEU A 366 10.03 7.05 13.10
N PHE A 367 9.35 6.02 13.61
CA PHE A 367 7.90 5.93 13.52
C PHE A 367 7.29 5.22 14.72
N THR A 368 6.02 5.50 14.98
CA THR A 368 5.14 4.65 15.80
C THR A 368 4.05 4.06 14.93
N CYS A 369 3.60 2.86 15.31
CA CYS A 369 2.48 2.12 14.74
C CYS A 369 1.33 2.01 15.75
N ALA A 370 1.66 1.73 17.02
CA ALA A 370 0.70 1.66 18.12
C ALA A 370 1.25 2.39 19.35
N PRO A 371 0.39 3.11 20.13
CA PRO A 371 -1.07 3.20 20.00
C PRO A 371 -1.55 4.18 18.91
N LYS A 372 -0.65 5.00 18.36
CA LYS A 372 -0.94 5.94 17.26
C LYS A 372 0.14 5.83 16.20
N MET A 373 -0.25 5.98 14.94
CA MET A 373 0.69 6.04 13.82
C MET A 373 1.25 7.46 13.69
N ARG A 374 2.58 7.60 13.79
CA ARG A 374 3.30 8.89 13.66
C ARG A 374 4.63 8.68 12.97
N MET A 375 5.10 9.71 12.27
CA MET A 375 6.41 9.76 11.62
C MET A 375 7.26 10.87 12.19
N TYR A 376 8.55 10.61 12.34
CA TYR A 376 9.54 11.55 12.84
C TYR A 376 10.70 11.64 11.84
N PRO A 377 10.60 12.53 10.84
CA PRO A 377 11.63 12.70 9.81
C PRO A 377 12.86 13.42 10.38
N ALA A 378 14.02 13.28 9.73
CA ALA A 378 15.24 13.96 10.14
C ALA A 378 15.08 15.50 10.23
N THR A 379 15.77 16.11 11.19
CA THR A 379 15.87 17.59 11.33
C THR A 379 17.04 18.17 10.56
N ASN A 380 18.03 17.35 10.19
CA ASN A 380 19.32 17.73 9.62
C ASN A 380 20.17 18.59 10.56
N TYR A 381 19.85 18.58 11.86
CA TYR A 381 20.63 19.27 12.88
C TYR A 381 21.94 18.55 13.23
N ASN A 382 21.94 17.21 13.14
CA ASN A 382 23.10 16.34 13.32
C ASN A 382 22.93 15.08 12.45
N ASP A 383 23.97 14.25 12.41
CA ASP A 383 24.08 13.01 11.64
C ASP A 383 24.00 11.75 12.51
N HIS A 384 23.45 11.84 13.72
CA HIS A 384 23.33 10.72 14.66
C HIS A 384 22.15 9.78 14.30
N TYR A 385 22.13 9.25 13.09
CA TYR A 385 20.98 8.47 12.58
C TYR A 385 20.98 7.02 13.05
N GLN A 386 22.07 6.28 12.84
CA GLN A 386 22.18 4.88 13.26
C GLN A 386 23.59 4.55 13.78
N TYR A 387 23.67 3.70 14.80
CA TYR A 387 24.93 3.20 15.36
C TYR A 387 24.78 1.73 15.76
N LEU A 388 25.83 0.94 15.54
CA LEU A 388 25.86 -0.46 15.93
C LEU A 388 27.26 -0.84 16.41
N ASN A 389 27.33 -1.48 17.57
CA ASN A 389 28.60 -1.96 18.10
C ASN A 389 28.41 -3.18 19.02
N HIS A 390 29.42 -4.04 19.11
CA HIS A 390 29.41 -5.25 19.93
C HIS A 390 30.82 -5.62 20.39
N HIS A 391 30.95 -6.25 21.56
CA HIS A 391 32.22 -6.71 22.15
C HIS A 391 33.35 -5.66 22.25
N THR A 392 33.02 -4.37 22.33
CA THR A 392 34.00 -3.31 22.59
C THR A 392 34.01 -2.91 24.06
N LYS A 393 35.19 -2.57 24.60
CA LYS A 393 35.33 -2.18 26.02
C LYS A 393 35.08 -0.69 26.28
N THR A 394 35.37 0.14 25.28
CA THR A 394 35.44 1.60 25.42
C THR A 394 34.21 2.32 24.89
N LEU A 395 33.32 1.61 24.19
CA LEU A 395 32.15 2.18 23.55
C LEU A 395 30.89 1.40 23.92
N PRO A 396 29.71 2.04 23.90
CA PRO A 396 28.44 1.36 24.18
C PRO A 396 28.18 0.22 23.20
N ASN A 397 27.89 -0.99 23.71
CA ASN A 397 27.54 -2.14 22.88
C ASN A 397 26.02 -2.25 22.77
N GLY A 398 25.50 -2.18 21.55
CA GLY A 398 24.08 -2.13 21.27
C GLY A 398 23.81 -1.56 19.89
N MET A 399 22.52 -1.35 19.62
CA MET A 399 22.02 -0.72 18.39
C MET A 399 21.27 0.55 18.77
N LEU A 400 21.61 1.68 18.13
CA LEU A 400 20.96 2.97 18.31
C LEU A 400 20.31 3.43 17.02
N MET A 401 19.11 4.00 17.11
CA MET A 401 18.51 4.81 16.05
C MET A 401 18.08 6.18 16.58
N GLY A 402 18.66 7.24 16.02
CA GLY A 402 18.36 8.64 16.31
C GLY A 402 18.92 9.21 17.59
N GLY A 403 19.81 10.18 17.51
CA GLY A 403 20.30 10.91 18.68
C GLY A 403 21.61 10.36 19.21
N GLN A 404 22.21 11.11 20.13
CA GLN A 404 23.46 10.72 20.76
C GLN A 404 23.25 9.63 21.82
N PHE A 405 24.33 9.02 22.30
CA PHE A 405 24.28 8.06 23.40
C PHE A 405 23.51 8.63 24.61
N GLN A 406 22.74 7.78 25.29
CA GLN A 406 21.81 8.13 26.39
C GLN A 406 20.57 8.95 25.99
N PHE A 407 20.59 9.61 24.83
CA PHE A 407 19.48 10.39 24.27
C PHE A 407 19.01 9.80 22.93
N GLY A 408 19.15 8.48 22.79
CA GLY A 408 18.73 7.71 21.63
C GLY A 408 17.20 7.60 21.54
N GLY A 409 16.64 7.75 20.35
CA GLY A 409 15.23 7.56 20.08
C GLY A 409 14.84 6.10 20.28
N ILE A 410 15.68 5.19 19.79
CA ILE A 410 15.64 3.76 20.07
C ILE A 410 17.04 3.31 20.45
N TRP A 411 17.18 2.67 21.60
CA TRP A 411 18.37 1.95 22.01
C TRP A 411 18.00 0.50 22.34
N VAL A 412 18.74 -0.45 21.76
CA VAL A 412 18.65 -1.88 22.05
C VAL A 412 19.97 -2.33 22.66
N ASN A 413 19.91 -2.84 23.89
CA ASN A 413 21.09 -3.35 24.59
C ASN A 413 21.64 -4.59 23.89
N ALA A 414 22.97 -4.68 23.76
CA ALA A 414 23.61 -5.93 23.34
C ALA A 414 23.54 -6.99 24.45
N GLU A 415 23.83 -6.59 25.68
CA GLU A 415 23.83 -7.45 26.87
C GLU A 415 23.31 -6.65 28.09
N PRO A 416 22.20 -7.07 28.73
CA PRO A 416 21.30 -8.15 28.30
C PRO A 416 20.51 -7.77 27.03
N PHE A 417 20.42 -8.69 26.08
CA PHE A 417 19.53 -8.53 24.93
C PHE A 417 18.06 -8.66 25.36
N GLY A 418 17.16 -7.95 24.69
CA GLY A 418 15.74 -7.89 25.06
C GLY A 418 15.37 -6.70 25.94
N GLU A 419 16.34 -5.89 26.35
CA GLU A 419 16.12 -4.61 27.02
C GLU A 419 16.47 -3.45 26.09
N GLY A 420 15.75 -2.34 26.23
CA GLY A 420 15.99 -1.13 25.46
C GLY A 420 15.55 0.13 26.19
N SER A 421 15.86 1.27 25.59
CA SER A 421 15.43 2.57 26.08
C SER A 421 15.04 3.51 24.94
N SER A 422 14.18 4.48 25.25
CA SER A 422 13.73 5.53 24.34
C SER A 422 13.73 6.86 25.08
N ALA A 423 14.55 7.79 24.59
CA ALA A 423 14.69 9.09 25.21
C ALA A 423 13.37 9.87 25.19
N GLU A 424 13.20 10.78 26.14
CA GLU A 424 12.05 11.68 26.18
C GLU A 424 12.05 12.67 25.00
N SER A 425 13.23 13.12 24.60
CA SER A 425 13.45 14.00 23.46
C SER A 425 14.69 13.57 22.67
N CYS A 426 14.69 13.89 21.38
CA CYS A 426 15.77 13.61 20.43
C CYS A 426 15.83 14.76 19.43
N SER A 427 16.99 15.38 19.25
CA SER A 427 17.17 16.52 18.33
C SER A 427 17.34 16.09 16.87
N THR A 428 17.67 14.83 16.62
CA THR A 428 17.88 14.29 15.26
C THR A 428 16.59 14.20 14.46
N PHE A 429 15.44 14.05 15.13
CA PHE A 429 14.15 13.82 14.48
C PHE A 429 13.10 14.85 14.87
N ARG A 430 12.39 15.38 13.87
CA ARG A 430 11.46 16.50 14.01
C ARG A 430 10.19 16.04 14.72
N GLY A 431 9.76 16.82 15.71
CA GLY A 431 8.55 16.53 16.47
C GLY A 431 8.66 15.25 17.31
N TYR A 432 9.89 14.73 17.51
CA TYR A 432 10.12 13.49 18.23
C TYR A 432 9.54 13.54 19.64
N ARG A 433 8.89 12.42 20.01
CA ARG A 433 8.46 12.08 21.35
C ARG A 433 8.91 10.65 21.63
N ARG A 434 9.02 10.30 22.91
CA ARG A 434 9.29 8.92 23.32
C ARG A 434 8.38 7.94 22.57
N LEU A 435 8.98 6.90 22.02
CA LEU A 435 8.30 5.92 21.18
C LEU A 435 7.71 4.77 21.99
N SER A 436 8.39 4.37 23.06
CA SER A 436 7.94 3.36 24.01
C SER A 436 7.00 3.95 25.06
N LYS A 437 6.30 3.07 25.79
CA LYS A 437 5.46 3.50 26.91
C LYS A 437 6.27 4.19 28.02
N GLU A 438 7.39 3.57 28.39
CA GLU A 438 8.28 3.97 29.49
C GLU A 438 9.71 4.27 28.98
N PRO A 439 10.53 5.07 29.69
CA PRO A 439 11.88 5.43 29.24
C PRO A 439 12.78 4.21 28.98
N SER A 440 12.63 3.18 29.80
CA SER A 440 13.23 1.87 29.61
C SER A 440 12.13 0.84 29.40
N PHE A 441 12.36 -0.11 28.52
CA PHE A 441 11.36 -1.11 28.16
C PHE A 441 11.98 -2.48 27.91
N ARG A 442 11.15 -3.51 28.08
CA ARG A 442 11.47 -4.87 27.67
C ARG A 442 10.84 -5.13 26.30
N ILE A 443 11.66 -5.60 25.38
CA ILE A 443 11.28 -5.97 24.02
C ILE A 443 10.48 -7.27 24.10
N ARG A 444 9.25 -7.24 23.58
CA ARG A 444 8.41 -8.43 23.40
C ARG A 444 8.72 -9.08 22.04
N SER A 445 8.75 -8.28 20.99
CA SER A 445 9.06 -8.72 19.63
C SER A 445 9.99 -7.70 18.98
N LEU A 446 11.02 -8.17 18.26
CA LEU A 446 11.83 -7.31 17.38
C LEU A 446 12.03 -8.01 16.04
N GLU A 447 11.77 -7.26 14.97
CA GLU A 447 11.99 -7.67 13.59
C GLU A 447 12.87 -6.67 12.84
N VAL A 448 13.69 -7.19 11.92
CA VAL A 448 14.47 -6.38 10.98
C VAL A 448 14.18 -6.84 9.56
N TRP A 449 13.83 -5.88 8.71
CA TRP A 449 13.47 -6.08 7.31
C TRP A 449 14.40 -5.25 6.43
N GLY A 450 15.17 -5.88 5.54
CA GLY A 450 15.89 -5.17 4.50
C GLY A 450 14.89 -4.58 3.49
N VAL A 451 15.12 -3.37 2.99
CA VAL A 451 14.19 -2.75 2.02
C VAL A 451 14.89 -2.51 0.69
N GLY A 452 14.12 -2.66 -0.40
CA GLY A 452 14.64 -2.68 -1.76
C GLY A 452 15.55 -3.89 -2.05
N ASP A 453 16.28 -3.79 -3.15
CA ASP A 453 17.28 -4.75 -3.55
C ASP A 453 18.45 -4.78 -2.54
N LYS A 454 19.02 -5.97 -2.31
CA LYS A 454 20.26 -6.06 -1.56
C LYS A 454 21.35 -5.39 -2.40
N PRO A 455 22.15 -4.46 -1.84
CA PRO A 455 23.29 -3.92 -2.57
C PRO A 455 24.19 -5.07 -3.04
N THR A 456 24.49 -5.10 -4.33
CA THR A 456 25.59 -5.93 -4.83
C THR A 456 26.87 -5.28 -4.33
N LEU A 457 27.70 -6.04 -3.64
CA LEU A 457 29.10 -5.66 -3.53
C LEU A 457 29.61 -5.71 -4.97
N ASP A 458 29.87 -4.55 -5.57
CA ASP A 458 30.70 -4.50 -6.75
C ASP A 458 32.06 -5.02 -6.30
N LYS A 459 32.24 -6.35 -6.41
CA LYS A 459 33.57 -6.88 -6.66
C LYS A 459 34.01 -6.16 -7.92
N ASP A 460 35.11 -5.42 -7.83
CA ASP A 460 35.70 -4.69 -8.93
C ASP A 460 35.51 -5.47 -10.24
N GLU A 461 35.10 -4.78 -11.30
CA GLU A 461 34.76 -5.41 -12.59
C GLU A 461 35.89 -6.28 -13.18
N ASP A 462 37.09 -6.24 -12.59
CA ASP A 462 38.28 -7.04 -12.87
C ASP A 462 38.18 -8.54 -12.44
N GLU A 463 37.26 -8.94 -11.55
CA GLU A 463 37.13 -10.36 -11.15
C GLU A 463 36.24 -11.20 -12.09
N ARG A 464 35.55 -10.59 -13.06
CA ARG A 464 34.58 -11.31 -13.89
C ARG A 464 35.20 -12.29 -14.92
N ASP A 465 36.51 -12.24 -15.14
CA ASP A 465 37.19 -13.12 -16.12
C ASP A 465 38.21 -14.11 -15.54
N MET A 466 38.35 -14.22 -14.21
CA MET A 466 39.29 -15.19 -13.62
C MET A 466 38.58 -16.45 -13.15
N SER A 467 38.85 -17.57 -13.82
CA SER A 467 38.38 -18.88 -13.38
C SER A 467 38.95 -19.21 -12.00
N ILE A 468 38.18 -19.91 -11.16
CA ILE A 468 38.66 -20.48 -9.89
C ILE A 468 39.91 -21.37 -10.09
N LEU A 469 40.08 -21.92 -11.31
CA LEU A 469 41.26 -22.69 -11.71
C LEU A 469 42.51 -21.86 -11.97
N ASP A 470 42.36 -20.56 -12.26
CA ASP A 470 43.47 -19.63 -12.48
C ASP A 470 43.95 -19.04 -11.13
N THR A 471 43.08 -18.97 -10.12
CA THR A 471 43.39 -18.45 -8.78
C THR A 471 43.82 -19.50 -7.76
N ASN A 472 43.49 -20.79 -7.97
CA ASN A 472 43.81 -21.85 -7.03
C ASN A 472 44.64 -23.00 -7.67
N PRO A 473 45.99 -22.98 -7.52
CA PRO A 473 46.86 -24.02 -8.08
C PRO A 473 46.67 -25.40 -7.45
N GLU A 474 46.14 -25.50 -6.23
CA GLU A 474 45.84 -26.79 -5.59
C GLU A 474 44.60 -27.44 -6.20
N ALA A 475 43.55 -26.65 -6.46
CA ALA A 475 42.36 -27.13 -7.17
C ALA A 475 42.69 -27.60 -8.59
N LYS A 476 43.63 -26.91 -9.25
CA LYS A 476 44.19 -27.30 -10.55
C LYS A 476 44.90 -28.65 -10.50
N ALA A 477 45.76 -28.86 -9.50
CA ALA A 477 46.47 -30.13 -9.32
C ALA A 477 45.52 -31.31 -9.02
N ILE A 478 44.46 -31.08 -8.25
CA ILE A 478 43.46 -32.12 -7.93
C ILE A 478 42.69 -32.57 -9.17
N LEU A 479 42.32 -31.64 -10.07
CA LEU A 479 41.62 -31.97 -11.31
C LEU A 479 42.49 -32.75 -12.30
N ASP A 480 43.78 -32.42 -12.39
CA ASP A 480 44.75 -33.13 -13.22
C ASP A 480 44.98 -34.56 -12.70
N MET A 481 45.08 -34.73 -11.38
CA MET A 481 45.19 -36.04 -10.74
C MET A 481 43.90 -36.89 -10.89
N ALA A 482 42.73 -36.25 -11.02
CA ALA A 482 41.45 -36.93 -11.21
C ALA A 482 41.14 -37.31 -12.67
N GLY A 483 42.05 -37.03 -13.61
CA GLY A 483 41.92 -37.44 -15.02
C GLY A 483 40.76 -36.80 -15.79
N ARG A 484 40.24 -35.65 -15.34
CA ARG A 484 39.15 -34.95 -16.02
C ARG A 484 39.70 -33.96 -17.06
N THR A 485 39.16 -34.02 -18.29
CA THR A 485 39.53 -33.12 -19.38
C THR A 485 38.98 -31.71 -19.17
N ARG A 486 39.83 -30.70 -19.39
CA ARG A 486 39.50 -29.28 -19.29
C ARG A 486 38.71 -28.85 -20.54
N HIS A 487 37.45 -28.47 -20.39
CA HIS A 487 36.60 -28.04 -21.51
C HIS A 487 36.71 -26.53 -21.84
N SER A 488 37.47 -25.75 -21.07
CA SER A 488 37.54 -24.29 -21.18
C SER A 488 38.85 -23.74 -21.79
N GLU A 489 39.86 -24.57 -22.08
CA GLU A 489 41.14 -24.10 -22.65
C GLU A 489 41.03 -23.69 -24.13
N GLY A 490 40.03 -24.17 -24.88
CA GLY A 490 39.89 -23.92 -26.31
C GLY A 490 38.97 -22.76 -26.72
N LEU A 491 38.45 -21.97 -25.77
CA LEU A 491 37.48 -20.90 -26.01
C LEU A 491 37.95 -19.52 -25.52
N ARG A 492 39.23 -19.36 -25.18
CA ARG A 492 39.77 -18.07 -24.74
C ARG A 492 40.19 -17.25 -25.97
N GLU A 493 39.59 -16.08 -26.13
CA GLU A 493 40.12 -15.06 -27.05
C GLU A 493 41.42 -14.49 -26.45
N ASP A 494 42.43 -14.28 -27.29
CA ASP A 494 43.70 -13.71 -26.84
C ASP A 494 43.49 -12.26 -26.36
N PRO A 495 44.15 -11.85 -25.27
CA PRO A 495 44.01 -10.51 -24.74
C PRO A 495 44.53 -9.46 -25.75
N PRO A 496 43.88 -8.29 -25.85
CA PRO A 496 44.34 -7.23 -26.73
C PRO A 496 45.74 -6.74 -26.33
N LEU A 497 46.60 -6.57 -27.34
CA LEU A 497 47.99 -6.11 -27.23
C LEU A 497 48.14 -4.71 -26.62
#